data_AF-A0A4U0XK83-F1
#
_entry.id   AF-A0A4U0XK83-F1
#
_cell.length_a   1.000
_cell.length_b   1.000
_cell.length_c   1.000
_cell.angle_alpha   90.00
_cell.angle_beta   90.00
_cell.angle_gamma   90.00
#
_symmetry.space_group_name_H-M   'P 1'
#
loop_
_entity.id
_entity.type
_entity.pdbx_description
1 polymer ?
#
loop_
_entity_poly.entity_id
_entity_poly.type
_entity_poly.pdbx_seq_one_letter_code
_entity_poly.pdbx_strand_id
1 'polypeptide(L)'
;MASTGLDHDLSKLSLIQDSYPQAKDAESDPAKLSSTIFPAVEYSSTNKTEIEQWLITSAHIASPSEDSAKTAERLSSLNTHLSARTCLLGSKPSVADVAMYARLAPVVKGWDDEQRTGEHGYHHIVRWLDFVQNAPLFGLKVADAEKVNIHPDKVVYYPKPIDQKAEKERKKKEKALAAAGADTAAAAGGTVTTAASPDTQKAENDKPKKQEKKKDMGEKIAAAVGAEAPTEKKAKKEKQPKPQKNAAAADKPLSPSLIDLRVAHILKAVKHPEADSLYVSTVDCGDAPGTEHTSEYEGKVVRTVCSGLNGLIPLEEMQNRRIVAVCNLKPVKMRGIQSAAMVLAASPRLAEGEEDKHAGPVELVNPPADAEAGERVYFEGWEGEPEGQLNPKKKVWDYCQVGFCTTGGKEAAFDPGAVEQLKESGKTDVALLRTKAGVCTVPSLTGATIR
;
A
#
# COMPACT_ATOMS: atom_id res chain seq x y z
N MET A 1 5.52 -41.35 -17.62
CA MET A 1 4.21 -41.03 -17.02
C MET A 1 4.45 -39.95 -15.98
N ALA A 2 4.23 -38.67 -16.33
CA ALA A 2 4.43 -37.56 -15.41
C ALA A 2 3.20 -37.47 -14.49
N SER A 3 3.40 -37.72 -13.20
CA SER A 3 2.35 -37.70 -12.19
C SER A 3 1.76 -36.31 -12.08
N THR A 4 0.55 -36.11 -12.62
CA THR A 4 -0.31 -34.95 -12.35
C THR A 4 -1.22 -35.22 -11.13
N GLY A 5 -0.70 -35.89 -10.11
CA GLY A 5 -1.42 -36.20 -8.89
C GLY A 5 -1.33 -35.06 -7.88
N LEU A 6 -2.45 -34.38 -7.62
CA LEU A 6 -2.63 -33.59 -6.42
C LEU A 6 -2.56 -34.53 -5.21
N ASP A 7 -1.45 -34.53 -4.47
CA ASP A 7 -1.55 -34.80 -3.05
C ASP A 7 -1.90 -33.49 -2.35
N HIS A 8 -3.03 -33.47 -1.66
CA HIS A 8 -3.38 -32.40 -0.70
C HIS A 8 -2.31 -32.26 0.39
N ASP A 9 -1.47 -33.28 0.54
CA ASP A 9 -0.36 -33.34 1.46
C ASP A 9 0.95 -32.92 0.76
N LEU A 10 1.40 -31.70 1.04
CA LEU A 10 2.61 -31.14 0.44
C LEU A 10 3.87 -31.93 0.78
N SER A 11 3.89 -32.66 1.90
CA SER A 11 5.01 -33.54 2.26
C SER A 11 5.24 -34.66 1.24
N LYS A 12 4.22 -34.97 0.44
CA LYS A 12 4.25 -36.00 -0.61
C LYS A 12 4.59 -35.47 -1.99
N LEU A 13 4.72 -34.15 -2.16
CA LEU A 13 5.20 -33.58 -3.41
C LEU A 13 6.61 -34.10 -3.67
N SER A 14 6.83 -34.78 -4.80
CA SER A 14 8.12 -35.42 -5.12
C SER A 14 9.29 -34.45 -4.99
N LEU A 15 9.11 -33.22 -5.48
CA LEU A 15 10.12 -32.16 -5.37
C LEU A 15 10.50 -31.85 -3.91
N ILE A 16 9.54 -31.88 -2.98
CA ILE A 16 9.79 -31.69 -1.55
C ILE A 16 10.49 -32.92 -0.96
N GLN A 17 10.03 -34.13 -1.30
CA GLN A 17 10.63 -35.38 -0.79
C GLN A 17 12.10 -35.56 -1.23
N ASP A 18 12.40 -35.20 -2.47
CA ASP A 18 13.73 -35.32 -3.05
C ASP A 18 14.68 -34.24 -2.51
N SER A 19 14.17 -33.00 -2.40
CA SER A 19 14.96 -31.84 -1.96
C SER A 19 15.16 -31.81 -0.45
N TYR A 20 14.17 -32.24 0.33
CA TYR A 20 14.13 -32.09 1.79
C TYR A 20 13.83 -33.43 2.49
N PRO A 21 14.83 -34.31 2.66
CA PRO A 21 14.64 -35.59 3.36
C PRO A 21 14.10 -35.43 4.79
N GLN A 22 14.41 -34.32 5.45
CA GLN A 22 13.91 -33.97 6.79
C GLN A 22 12.40 -33.71 6.83
N ALA A 23 11.76 -33.48 5.68
CA ALA A 23 10.33 -33.22 5.57
C ALA A 23 9.49 -34.50 5.43
N LYS A 24 10.11 -35.68 5.29
CA LYS A 24 9.40 -36.95 5.03
C LYS A 24 8.40 -37.35 6.11
N ASP A 25 8.74 -37.06 7.37
CA ASP A 25 7.89 -37.35 8.55
C ASP A 25 7.24 -36.08 9.11
N ALA A 26 7.35 -34.95 8.40
CA ALA A 26 6.79 -33.69 8.86
C ALA A 26 5.26 -33.73 8.81
N GLU A 27 4.63 -33.01 9.74
CA GLU A 27 3.18 -32.84 9.72
C GLU A 27 2.72 -32.19 8.40
N SER A 28 1.54 -32.60 7.91
CA SER A 28 0.95 -32.06 6.68
C SER A 28 0.56 -30.59 6.78
N ASP A 29 0.66 -29.98 7.97
CA ASP A 29 0.45 -28.56 8.19
C ASP A 29 1.51 -27.73 7.43
N PRO A 30 1.11 -26.84 6.51
CA PRO A 30 2.04 -26.08 5.69
C PRO A 30 3.02 -25.18 6.45
N ALA A 31 2.60 -24.63 7.58
CA ALA A 31 3.44 -23.74 8.37
C ALA A 31 4.51 -24.53 9.15
N LYS A 32 4.13 -25.68 9.72
CA LYS A 32 5.07 -26.61 10.35
C LYS A 32 6.04 -27.16 9.32
N LEU A 33 5.56 -27.61 8.16
CA LEU A 33 6.40 -28.08 7.06
C LEU A 33 7.37 -26.99 6.59
N SER A 34 6.92 -25.75 6.46
CA SER A 34 7.81 -24.62 6.15
C SER A 34 8.88 -24.41 7.23
N SER A 35 8.54 -24.54 8.50
CA SER A 35 9.49 -24.42 9.61
C SER A 35 10.52 -25.57 9.63
N THR A 36 10.10 -26.78 9.25
CA THR A 36 11.00 -27.94 9.12
C THR A 36 11.97 -27.78 7.96
N ILE A 37 11.50 -27.26 6.82
CA ILE A 37 12.33 -27.04 5.62
C ILE A 37 13.26 -25.83 5.80
N PHE A 38 12.75 -24.76 6.40
CA PHE A 38 13.44 -23.48 6.61
C PHE A 38 13.54 -23.11 8.10
N PRO A 39 14.35 -23.85 8.90
CA PRO A 39 14.38 -23.69 10.36
C PRO A 39 14.91 -22.34 10.84
N ALA A 40 15.60 -21.59 9.98
CA ALA A 40 16.09 -20.23 10.28
C ALA A 40 15.02 -19.13 10.12
N VAL A 41 13.80 -19.49 9.69
CA VAL A 41 12.74 -18.53 9.39
C VAL A 41 11.62 -18.64 10.41
N GLU A 42 11.32 -17.54 11.08
CA GLU A 42 10.15 -17.44 11.96
C GLU A 42 8.92 -16.97 11.17
N TYR A 43 7.83 -17.74 11.27
CA TYR A 43 6.55 -17.44 10.63
C TYR A 43 5.54 -16.92 11.66
N SER A 44 5.14 -15.65 11.53
CA SER A 44 4.06 -15.06 12.32
C SER A 44 2.71 -15.68 11.96
N SER A 45 1.65 -15.41 12.75
CA SER A 45 0.28 -15.84 12.42
C SER A 45 -0.15 -15.37 11.01
N THR A 46 0.19 -14.14 10.63
CA THR A 46 -0.07 -13.61 9.29
C THR A 46 0.68 -14.40 8.21
N ASN A 47 1.95 -14.75 8.44
CA ASN A 47 2.71 -15.56 7.49
C ASN A 47 2.07 -16.94 7.27
N LYS A 48 1.54 -17.56 8.33
CA LYS A 48 0.88 -18.87 8.23
C LYS A 48 -0.37 -18.81 7.34
N THR A 49 -1.20 -17.79 7.52
CA THR A 49 -2.38 -17.56 6.66
C THR A 49 -1.98 -17.28 5.21
N GLU A 50 -0.93 -16.50 4.97
CA GLU A 50 -0.44 -16.24 3.62
C GLU A 50 0.10 -17.51 2.94
N ILE A 51 0.80 -18.39 3.67
CA ILE A 51 1.26 -19.69 3.14
C ILE A 51 0.06 -20.49 2.61
N GLU A 52 -1.01 -20.62 3.40
CA GLU A 52 -2.23 -21.34 2.99
C GLU A 52 -2.88 -20.73 1.74
N GLN A 53 -2.98 -19.39 1.67
CA GLN A 53 -3.56 -18.69 0.53
C GLN A 53 -2.77 -18.91 -0.76
N TRP A 54 -1.44 -18.89 -0.67
CA TRP A 54 -0.58 -19.13 -1.83
C TRP A 54 -0.61 -20.57 -2.30
N LEU A 55 -0.78 -21.52 -1.38
CA LEU A 55 -0.95 -22.93 -1.72
C LEU A 55 -2.26 -23.18 -2.46
N ILE A 56 -3.36 -22.59 -2.00
CA ILE A 56 -4.64 -22.61 -2.73
C ILE A 56 -4.44 -22.03 -4.12
N THR A 57 -3.80 -20.85 -4.21
CA THR A 57 -3.52 -20.20 -5.50
C THR A 57 -2.70 -21.09 -6.43
N SER A 58 -1.66 -21.76 -5.91
CA SER A 58 -0.81 -22.66 -6.69
C SER A 58 -1.57 -23.84 -7.27
N ALA A 59 -2.58 -24.35 -6.56
CA ALA A 59 -3.41 -25.45 -7.04
C ALA A 59 -4.26 -25.04 -8.26
N HIS A 60 -4.62 -23.75 -8.38
CA HIS A 60 -5.42 -23.22 -9.48
C HIS A 60 -4.60 -22.66 -10.64
N ILE A 61 -3.38 -22.15 -10.41
CA ILE A 61 -2.64 -21.32 -11.38
C ILE A 61 -2.07 -22.06 -12.61
N ALA A 62 -2.27 -23.37 -12.68
CA ALA A 62 -1.91 -24.20 -13.83
C ALA A 62 -2.87 -25.40 -13.95
N SER A 63 -4.09 -25.27 -13.41
CA SER A 63 -5.05 -26.36 -13.46
C SER A 63 -5.57 -26.55 -14.89
N PRO A 64 -5.53 -27.77 -15.45
CA PRO A 64 -6.07 -28.05 -16.79
C PRO A 64 -7.59 -27.89 -16.87
N SER A 65 -8.28 -27.78 -15.73
CA SER A 65 -9.73 -27.59 -15.65
C SER A 65 -10.17 -26.13 -15.47
N GLU A 66 -9.22 -25.20 -15.33
CA GLU A 66 -9.52 -23.78 -15.13
C GLU A 66 -9.68 -23.03 -16.44
N ASP A 67 -10.48 -21.97 -16.39
CA ASP A 67 -10.69 -21.08 -17.52
C ASP A 67 -9.40 -20.31 -17.87
N SER A 68 -9.14 -20.15 -19.17
CA SER A 68 -7.92 -19.48 -19.66
C SER A 68 -7.83 -18.02 -19.21
N ALA A 69 -8.95 -17.29 -19.16
CA ALA A 69 -8.95 -15.91 -18.70
C ALA A 69 -8.68 -15.81 -17.19
N LYS A 70 -9.25 -16.73 -16.39
CA LYS A 70 -8.94 -16.83 -14.95
C LYS A 70 -7.48 -17.18 -14.70
N THR A 71 -6.91 -18.06 -15.52
CA THR A 71 -5.49 -18.42 -15.43
C THR A 71 -4.61 -17.20 -15.74
N ALA A 72 -4.92 -16.46 -16.79
CA ALA A 72 -4.22 -15.22 -17.14
C ALA A 72 -4.34 -14.14 -16.05
N GLU A 73 -5.51 -13.98 -15.43
CA GLU A 73 -5.73 -13.06 -14.31
C GLU A 73 -4.88 -13.43 -13.08
N ARG A 74 -4.82 -14.72 -12.74
CA ARG A 74 -3.98 -15.22 -11.63
C ARG A 74 -2.51 -15.02 -11.91
N LEU A 75 -2.04 -15.30 -13.13
CA LEU A 75 -0.65 -15.04 -13.55
C LEU A 75 -0.32 -13.55 -13.47
N SER A 76 -1.21 -12.67 -13.93
CA SER A 76 -1.05 -11.22 -13.83
C SER A 76 -0.96 -10.75 -12.37
N SER A 77 -1.85 -11.27 -11.52
CA SER A 77 -1.87 -10.96 -10.08
C SER A 77 -0.61 -11.45 -9.38
N LEU A 78 -0.16 -12.67 -9.66
CA LEU A 78 1.09 -13.22 -9.13
C LEU A 78 2.30 -12.42 -9.60
N ASN A 79 2.39 -12.09 -10.89
CA ASN A 79 3.48 -11.28 -11.42
C ASN A 79 3.55 -9.92 -10.73
N THR A 80 2.40 -9.25 -10.56
CA THR A 80 2.31 -7.99 -9.83
C THR A 80 2.75 -8.16 -8.37
N HIS A 81 2.34 -9.24 -7.70
CA HIS A 81 2.75 -9.54 -6.32
C HIS A 81 4.27 -9.71 -6.19
N LEU A 82 4.90 -10.38 -7.15
CA LEU A 82 6.34 -10.64 -7.19
C LEU A 82 7.20 -9.45 -7.64
N SER A 83 6.58 -8.33 -8.03
CA SER A 83 7.29 -7.12 -8.50
C SER A 83 8.24 -6.52 -7.46
N ALA A 84 7.89 -6.64 -6.18
CA ALA A 84 8.64 -6.10 -5.05
C ALA A 84 8.99 -7.17 -4.01
N ARG A 85 9.01 -8.45 -4.38
CA ARG A 85 9.19 -9.56 -3.43
C ARG A 85 10.10 -10.64 -3.97
N THR A 86 11.07 -11.06 -3.16
CA THR A 86 12.03 -12.10 -3.53
C THR A 86 11.42 -13.51 -3.45
N CYS A 87 10.53 -13.73 -2.49
CA CYS A 87 9.72 -14.93 -2.26
C CYS A 87 8.23 -14.54 -2.17
N LEU A 88 7.31 -15.51 -2.14
CA LEU A 88 5.87 -15.25 -2.01
C LEU A 88 5.53 -14.50 -0.71
N LEU A 89 6.28 -14.73 0.37
CA LEU A 89 6.17 -14.02 1.65
C LEU A 89 7.22 -12.92 1.82
N GLY A 90 7.45 -12.13 0.77
CA GLY A 90 8.42 -11.02 0.80
C GLY A 90 9.85 -11.51 0.63
N SER A 91 10.62 -11.56 1.70
CA SER A 91 11.99 -12.10 1.70
C SER A 91 12.10 -13.48 2.36
N LYS A 92 11.01 -13.98 2.97
CA LYS A 92 10.98 -15.25 3.68
C LYS A 92 10.65 -16.40 2.72
N PRO A 93 11.52 -17.40 2.54
CA PRO A 93 11.18 -18.61 1.79
C PRO A 93 10.13 -19.42 2.56
N SER A 94 9.34 -20.23 1.85
CA SER A 94 8.37 -21.13 2.46
C SER A 94 8.05 -22.31 1.55
N VAL A 95 7.29 -23.28 2.06
CA VAL A 95 6.79 -24.38 1.24
C VAL A 95 5.87 -23.90 0.11
N ALA A 96 5.22 -22.73 0.27
CA ALA A 96 4.37 -22.16 -0.77
C ALA A 96 5.19 -21.79 -2.02
N ASP A 97 6.44 -21.34 -1.86
CA ASP A 97 7.31 -21.03 -2.99
C ASP A 97 7.64 -22.30 -3.78
N VAL A 98 7.96 -23.39 -3.09
CA VAL A 98 8.28 -24.68 -3.68
C VAL A 98 7.07 -25.27 -4.41
N ALA A 99 5.89 -25.22 -3.80
CA ALA A 99 4.65 -25.69 -4.40
C ALA A 99 4.26 -24.87 -5.65
N MET A 100 4.37 -23.54 -5.56
CA MET A 100 4.12 -22.65 -6.68
C MET A 100 5.12 -22.88 -7.83
N TYR A 101 6.40 -23.11 -7.51
CA TYR A 101 7.43 -23.42 -8.50
C TYR A 101 7.11 -24.72 -9.24
N ALA A 102 6.76 -25.79 -8.51
CA ALA A 102 6.42 -27.08 -9.09
C ALA A 102 5.25 -26.99 -10.09
N ARG A 103 4.33 -26.03 -9.89
CA ARG A 103 3.18 -25.79 -10.77
C ARG A 103 3.53 -24.91 -11.97
N LEU A 104 4.29 -23.85 -11.75
CA LEU A 104 4.58 -22.85 -12.78
C LEU A 104 5.74 -23.24 -13.69
N ALA A 105 6.75 -23.97 -13.21
CA ALA A 105 7.92 -24.31 -14.02
C ALA A 105 7.55 -25.00 -15.35
N PRO A 106 6.65 -26.01 -15.40
CA PRO A 106 6.22 -26.60 -16.66
C PRO A 106 5.48 -25.63 -17.59
N VAL A 107 4.69 -24.70 -17.03
CA VAL A 107 3.95 -23.69 -17.80
C VAL A 107 4.91 -22.68 -18.43
N VAL A 108 5.83 -22.14 -17.64
CA VAL A 108 6.79 -21.12 -18.11
C VAL A 108 7.79 -21.71 -19.09
N LYS A 109 8.11 -23.00 -18.99
CA LYS A 109 8.93 -23.70 -19.99
C LYS A 109 8.32 -23.63 -21.39
N GLY A 110 7.00 -23.56 -21.51
CA GLY A 110 6.27 -23.39 -22.77
C GLY A 110 6.10 -21.95 -23.23
N TRP A 111 6.48 -20.94 -22.44
CA TRP A 111 6.36 -19.53 -22.82
C TRP A 111 7.39 -19.12 -23.87
N ASP A 112 6.96 -18.28 -24.80
CA ASP A 112 7.84 -17.56 -25.74
C ASP A 112 8.57 -16.38 -25.05
N ASP A 113 9.42 -15.69 -25.81
CA ASP A 113 10.24 -14.61 -25.27
C ASP A 113 9.40 -13.38 -24.88
N GLU A 114 8.31 -13.13 -25.61
CA GLU A 114 7.34 -12.06 -25.36
C GLU A 114 6.58 -12.28 -24.05
N GLN A 115 6.09 -13.49 -23.80
CA GLN A 115 5.42 -13.86 -22.56
C GLN A 115 6.36 -13.79 -21.36
N ARG A 116 7.65 -14.06 -21.55
CA ARG A 116 8.67 -14.01 -20.48
C ARG A 116 9.14 -12.58 -20.20
N THR A 117 9.62 -11.89 -21.22
CA THR A 117 10.41 -10.64 -21.11
C THR A 117 9.93 -9.51 -22.01
N GLY A 118 8.80 -9.66 -22.69
CA GLY A 118 8.18 -8.59 -23.47
C GLY A 118 7.58 -7.49 -22.59
N GLU A 119 7.09 -6.42 -23.21
CA GLU A 119 6.55 -5.23 -22.53
C GLU A 119 5.40 -5.54 -21.55
N HIS A 120 4.61 -6.56 -21.87
CA HIS A 120 3.52 -7.07 -21.03
C HIS A 120 3.79 -8.47 -20.48
N GLY A 121 5.05 -8.92 -20.56
CA GLY A 121 5.47 -10.25 -20.12
C GLY A 121 5.54 -10.38 -18.60
N TYR A 122 5.58 -11.62 -18.13
CA TYR A 122 5.59 -11.99 -16.72
C TYR A 122 7.02 -12.04 -16.13
N HIS A 123 7.76 -10.95 -16.34
CA HIS A 123 9.18 -10.82 -15.99
C HIS A 123 9.48 -11.07 -14.49
N HIS A 124 8.56 -10.74 -13.59
CA HIS A 124 8.73 -10.99 -12.16
C HIS A 124 8.56 -12.47 -11.81
N ILE A 125 7.65 -13.18 -12.50
CA ILE A 125 7.52 -14.63 -12.37
C ILE A 125 8.78 -15.32 -12.90
N VAL A 126 9.31 -14.90 -14.05
CA VAL A 126 10.54 -15.47 -14.63
C VAL A 126 11.72 -15.31 -13.68
N ARG A 127 11.95 -14.09 -13.17
CA ARG A 127 12.98 -13.83 -12.15
C ARG A 127 12.80 -14.70 -10.91
N TRP A 128 11.58 -14.81 -10.41
CA TRP A 128 11.28 -15.58 -9.20
C TRP A 128 11.50 -17.09 -9.42
N LEU A 129 11.09 -17.65 -10.57
CA LEU A 129 11.36 -19.06 -10.91
C LEU A 129 12.85 -19.36 -10.99
N ASP A 130 13.63 -18.47 -11.63
CA ASP A 130 15.08 -18.61 -11.71
C ASP A 130 15.71 -18.62 -10.31
N PHE A 131 15.26 -17.71 -9.45
CA PHE A 131 15.70 -17.64 -8.06
C PHE A 131 15.36 -18.92 -7.29
N VAL A 132 14.12 -19.42 -7.37
CA VAL A 132 13.69 -20.61 -6.62
C VAL A 132 14.46 -21.87 -7.03
N GLN A 133 14.72 -22.06 -8.34
CA GLN A 133 15.40 -23.27 -8.82
C GLN A 133 16.93 -23.27 -8.63
N ASN A 134 17.55 -22.09 -8.48
CA ASN A 134 19.01 -21.96 -8.44
C ASN A 134 19.56 -21.46 -7.10
N ALA A 135 18.76 -20.79 -6.27
CA ALA A 135 19.26 -20.24 -5.01
C ALA A 135 19.59 -21.34 -3.99
N PRO A 136 20.78 -21.32 -3.35
CA PRO A 136 21.13 -22.24 -2.26
C PRO A 136 20.13 -22.20 -1.11
N LEU A 137 19.43 -21.07 -0.94
CA LEU A 137 18.36 -20.88 0.04
C LEU A 137 17.28 -21.97 -0.06
N PHE A 138 16.87 -22.34 -1.27
CA PHE A 138 15.88 -23.39 -1.47
C PHE A 138 16.54 -24.76 -1.60
N GLY A 139 17.75 -24.86 -2.15
CA GLY A 139 18.47 -26.14 -2.26
C GLY A 139 17.67 -27.23 -3.00
N LEU A 140 16.82 -26.83 -3.96
CA LEU A 140 15.97 -27.77 -4.69
C LEU A 140 16.80 -28.73 -5.54
N LYS A 141 16.45 -30.01 -5.47
CA LYS A 141 17.00 -31.05 -6.34
C LYS A 141 16.16 -31.17 -7.60
N VAL A 142 16.32 -30.21 -8.50
CA VAL A 142 15.71 -30.24 -9.84
C VAL A 142 16.78 -30.66 -10.84
N ALA A 143 16.48 -31.68 -11.66
CA ALA A 143 17.38 -32.06 -12.74
C ALA A 143 17.51 -30.93 -13.78
N ASP A 144 18.68 -30.74 -14.39
CA ASP A 144 18.88 -29.62 -15.33
C ASP A 144 17.93 -29.67 -16.54
N ALA A 145 17.50 -30.86 -16.95
CA ALA A 145 16.50 -31.03 -18.00
C ALA A 145 15.09 -30.57 -17.58
N GLU A 146 14.79 -30.52 -16.30
CA GLU A 146 13.50 -30.10 -15.73
C GLU A 146 13.45 -28.62 -15.40
N LYS A 147 14.61 -28.00 -15.14
CA LYS A 147 14.72 -26.55 -14.91
C LYS A 147 14.17 -25.74 -16.07
N VAL A 148 13.64 -24.57 -15.76
CA VAL A 148 13.28 -23.58 -16.77
C VAL A 148 14.57 -22.93 -17.23
N ASN A 149 14.92 -23.09 -18.49
CA ASN A 149 16.08 -22.42 -19.07
C ASN A 149 15.75 -20.93 -19.26
N ILE A 150 16.37 -20.09 -18.43
CA ILE A 150 16.18 -18.64 -18.39
C ILE A 150 17.48 -17.98 -18.81
N HIS A 151 17.42 -17.13 -19.83
CA HIS A 151 18.58 -16.45 -20.40
C HIS A 151 18.56 -14.97 -20.01
N PRO A 152 19.41 -14.53 -19.07
CA PRO A 152 19.42 -13.13 -18.60
C PRO A 152 19.70 -12.11 -19.72
N ASP A 153 20.45 -12.51 -20.75
CA ASP A 153 20.82 -11.64 -21.87
C ASP A 153 19.72 -11.56 -22.95
N LYS A 154 18.68 -12.39 -22.85
CA LYS A 154 17.60 -12.49 -23.83
C LYS A 154 16.35 -11.78 -23.31
N VAL A 155 16.41 -10.45 -23.29
CA VAL A 155 15.30 -9.59 -22.87
C VAL A 155 14.71 -8.90 -24.10
N VAL A 156 13.42 -9.15 -24.37
CA VAL A 156 12.69 -8.58 -25.52
C VAL A 156 12.36 -7.11 -25.29
N TYR A 157 11.97 -6.74 -24.07
CA TYR A 157 11.65 -5.38 -23.72
C TYR A 157 12.50 -4.89 -22.55
N TYR A 158 13.23 -3.81 -22.80
CA TYR A 158 13.93 -3.06 -21.76
C TYR A 158 13.04 -1.90 -21.33
N PRO A 159 12.49 -1.90 -20.11
CA PRO A 159 11.77 -0.75 -19.60
C PRO A 159 12.73 0.44 -19.64
N LYS A 160 12.38 1.47 -20.43
CA LYS A 160 13.16 2.71 -20.44
C LYS A 160 13.21 3.25 -19.00
N PRO A 161 14.34 3.83 -18.55
CA PRO A 161 14.41 4.52 -17.27
C PRO A 161 13.20 5.43 -17.14
N ILE A 162 12.36 5.13 -16.14
CA ILE A 162 11.08 5.78 -15.98
C ILE A 162 11.35 7.26 -15.67
N ASP A 163 11.01 8.14 -16.62
CA ASP A 163 10.74 9.53 -16.29
C ASP A 163 9.55 9.51 -15.32
N GLN A 164 9.84 9.79 -14.05
CA GLN A 164 8.87 9.72 -12.96
C GLN A 164 7.66 10.62 -13.21
N LYS A 165 7.80 11.64 -14.06
CA LYS A 165 6.72 12.53 -14.52
C LYS A 165 5.83 11.82 -15.54
N ALA A 166 6.42 11.15 -16.53
CA ALA A 166 5.70 10.41 -17.58
C ALA A 166 4.93 9.19 -17.02
N GLU A 167 5.48 8.48 -16.02
CA GLU A 167 4.79 7.35 -15.38
C GLU A 167 3.70 7.81 -14.40
N LYS A 168 3.87 8.94 -13.71
CA LYS A 168 2.78 9.58 -12.94
C LYS A 168 1.63 9.99 -13.87
N GLU A 169 1.95 10.57 -15.04
CA GLU A 169 0.98 10.91 -16.09
C GLU A 169 0.30 9.67 -16.69
N ARG A 170 1.05 8.61 -16.98
CA ARG A 170 0.51 7.35 -17.52
C ARG A 170 -0.38 6.64 -16.52
N LYS A 171 0.03 6.51 -15.25
CA LYS A 171 -0.81 5.95 -14.17
C LYS A 171 -2.04 6.80 -13.92
N LYS A 172 -1.96 8.14 -14.07
CA LYS A 172 -3.12 9.03 -14.01
C LYS A 172 -4.08 8.79 -15.19
N LYS A 173 -3.56 8.60 -16.41
CA LYS A 173 -4.34 8.28 -17.61
C LYS A 173 -4.95 6.87 -17.56
N GLU A 174 -4.21 5.84 -17.18
CA GLU A 174 -4.70 4.47 -16.99
C GLU A 174 -5.79 4.41 -15.90
N LYS A 175 -5.61 5.13 -14.79
CA LYS A 175 -6.61 5.22 -13.73
C LYS A 175 -7.86 6.01 -14.16
N ALA A 176 -7.71 7.00 -15.04
CA ALA A 176 -8.82 7.72 -15.66
C ALA A 176 -9.57 6.87 -16.71
N LEU A 177 -8.84 6.08 -17.50
CA LEU A 177 -9.40 5.13 -18.47
C LEU A 177 -10.09 3.94 -17.78
N ALA A 178 -9.53 3.44 -16.68
CA ALA A 178 -10.16 2.41 -15.85
C ALA A 178 -11.41 2.93 -15.12
N ALA A 179 -11.42 4.20 -14.70
CA ALA A 179 -12.61 4.85 -14.16
C ALA A 179 -13.69 5.06 -15.24
N ALA A 180 -13.30 5.46 -16.46
CA ALA A 180 -14.22 5.58 -17.60
C ALA A 180 -14.75 4.22 -18.12
N GLY A 181 -13.94 3.16 -17.98
CA GLY A 181 -14.34 1.78 -18.25
C GLY A 181 -15.28 1.21 -17.18
N ALA A 182 -15.12 1.63 -15.92
CA ALA A 182 -16.02 1.26 -14.83
C ALA A 182 -17.41 1.93 -14.97
N ASP A 183 -17.47 3.17 -15.46
CA ASP A 183 -18.74 3.87 -15.74
C ASP A 183 -19.50 3.26 -16.93
N THR A 184 -18.81 2.60 -17.87
CA THR A 184 -19.46 1.87 -18.97
C THR A 184 -19.84 0.43 -18.61
N ALA A 185 -19.13 -0.22 -17.68
CA ALA A 185 -19.48 -1.55 -17.16
C ALA A 185 -20.60 -1.53 -16.10
N ALA A 186 -20.78 -0.41 -15.38
CA ALA A 186 -21.89 -0.22 -14.44
C ALA A 186 -23.26 -0.14 -15.14
N ALA A 187 -23.31 0.11 -16.46
CA ALA A 187 -24.52 0.06 -17.27
C ALA A 187 -24.84 -1.34 -17.87
N ALA A 188 -24.00 -2.37 -17.64
CA ALA A 188 -24.17 -3.71 -18.21
C ALA A 188 -24.14 -4.87 -17.20
N GLY A 189 -24.24 -4.60 -15.88
CA GLY A 189 -24.57 -5.62 -14.88
C GLY A 189 -23.54 -6.76 -14.68
N GLY A 190 -22.24 -6.49 -14.82
CA GLY A 190 -21.19 -7.47 -14.53
C GLY A 190 -20.73 -7.47 -13.07
N THR A 191 -20.98 -8.55 -12.34
CA THR A 191 -20.54 -8.77 -10.95
C THR A 191 -19.05 -9.16 -10.91
N VAL A 192 -18.24 -8.45 -10.11
CA VAL A 192 -16.87 -8.87 -9.77
C VAL A 192 -16.95 -9.95 -8.69
N THR A 193 -16.51 -11.16 -9.02
CA THR A 193 -16.48 -12.30 -8.09
C THR A 193 -15.21 -12.26 -7.25
N THR A 194 -15.39 -12.21 -5.94
CA THR A 194 -14.41 -12.64 -4.94
C THR A 194 -14.53 -14.16 -4.83
N ALA A 195 -13.41 -14.89 -4.94
CA ALA A 195 -13.39 -16.35 -4.97
C ALA A 195 -12.90 -16.95 -3.65
N ALA A 196 -13.79 -17.71 -2.99
CA ALA A 196 -13.65 -18.92 -2.16
C ALA A 196 -14.85 -18.96 -1.18
N SER A 197 -15.73 -19.98 -1.02
CA SER A 197 -15.79 -21.40 -1.43
C SER A 197 -17.27 -21.93 -1.24
N PRO A 198 -17.62 -23.19 -1.60
CA PRO A 198 -18.90 -23.58 -2.21
C PRO A 198 -19.92 -24.33 -1.30
N ASP A 199 -21.20 -24.46 -1.72
CA ASP A 199 -21.83 -25.79 -1.97
C ASP A 199 -23.28 -25.78 -2.53
N THR A 200 -23.55 -26.80 -3.36
CA THR A 200 -24.81 -27.46 -3.80
C THR A 200 -25.73 -26.90 -4.92
N GLN A 201 -25.56 -27.49 -6.12
CA GLN A 201 -26.51 -28.02 -7.15
C GLN A 201 -27.99 -27.56 -7.12
N LYS A 202 -28.70 -27.29 -8.25
CA LYS A 202 -28.93 -28.17 -9.44
C LYS A 202 -29.81 -27.45 -10.51
N ALA A 203 -29.53 -27.72 -11.80
CA ALA A 203 -30.40 -27.83 -13.01
C ALA A 203 -31.40 -26.67 -13.37
N GLU A 204 -31.77 -26.32 -14.61
CA GLU A 204 -31.62 -26.82 -15.99
C GLU A 204 -32.15 -25.72 -16.96
N ASN A 205 -31.75 -25.75 -18.24
CA ASN A 205 -32.39 -25.22 -19.49
C ASN A 205 -33.06 -23.81 -19.48
N ASP A 206 -32.83 -22.90 -20.42
CA ASP A 206 -32.93 -23.07 -21.87
C ASP A 206 -32.44 -21.76 -22.55
N LYS A 207 -31.83 -21.89 -23.73
CA LYS A 207 -31.57 -20.78 -24.68
C LYS A 207 -32.53 -21.02 -25.84
N PRO A 208 -33.06 -20.00 -26.58
CA PRO A 208 -32.15 -19.26 -27.48
C PRO A 208 -32.58 -17.85 -27.96
N LYS A 209 -31.56 -17.08 -28.43
CA LYS A 209 -31.58 -16.04 -29.50
C LYS A 209 -32.41 -14.76 -29.19
N LYS A 210 -32.09 -13.53 -29.62
CA LYS A 210 -31.34 -13.01 -30.77
C LYS A 210 -31.13 -11.47 -30.61
N GLN A 211 -30.01 -10.96 -31.15
CA GLN A 211 -29.83 -9.72 -31.93
C GLN A 211 -30.19 -8.30 -31.40
N GLU A 212 -29.12 -7.50 -31.28
CA GLU A 212 -28.86 -6.18 -31.91
C GLU A 212 -29.73 -4.92 -31.66
N LYS A 213 -29.01 -3.89 -31.18
CA LYS A 213 -28.93 -2.47 -31.63
C LYS A 213 -29.91 -1.39 -31.10
N LYS A 214 -29.24 -0.43 -30.42
CA LYS A 214 -29.22 1.06 -30.58
C LYS A 214 -30.36 1.95 -30.03
N LYS A 215 -29.90 2.96 -29.26
CA LYS A 215 -30.37 4.37 -29.11
C LYS A 215 -31.80 4.55 -28.57
N ASP A 216 -32.20 5.59 -27.85
CA ASP A 216 -31.75 6.94 -27.46
C ASP A 216 -32.54 7.22 -26.15
N MET A 217 -31.96 7.77 -25.08
CA MET A 217 -32.10 9.16 -24.63
C MET A 217 -33.56 9.67 -24.40
N GLY A 218 -33.78 10.22 -23.20
CA GLY A 218 -34.88 11.15 -22.86
C GLY A 218 -35.76 10.64 -21.71
N GLU A 219 -35.61 11.18 -20.48
CA GLU A 219 -36.48 12.24 -19.92
C GLU A 219 -37.94 11.77 -19.76
N LYS A 220 -38.67 11.89 -18.64
CA LYS A 220 -38.57 12.69 -17.43
C LYS A 220 -39.83 12.36 -16.58
N ILE A 221 -39.73 12.60 -15.27
CA ILE A 221 -40.79 13.17 -14.39
C ILE A 221 -41.84 12.27 -13.73
N ALA A 222 -41.88 12.47 -12.39
CA ALA A 222 -42.96 12.42 -11.39
C ALA A 222 -43.62 11.08 -11.06
N ALA A 223 -43.53 10.58 -9.81
CA ALA A 223 -43.95 11.15 -8.52
C ALA A 223 -45.48 11.22 -8.32
N ALA A 224 -45.98 10.38 -7.41
CA ALA A 224 -47.01 10.65 -6.39
C ALA A 224 -47.40 9.28 -5.75
N VAL A 225 -47.05 8.98 -4.49
CA VAL A 225 -47.63 9.41 -3.20
C VAL A 225 -48.90 8.63 -2.82
N GLY A 226 -48.88 8.06 -1.60
CA GLY A 226 -50.02 7.52 -0.84
C GLY A 226 -49.56 6.34 0.03
N ALA A 227 -49.14 6.54 1.30
CA ALA A 227 -49.98 6.56 2.52
C ALA A 227 -50.75 5.22 2.73
N GLU A 228 -50.82 4.55 3.87
CA GLU A 228 -50.30 4.69 5.24
C GLU A 228 -50.40 3.28 5.91
N ALA A 229 -49.70 3.13 7.03
CA ALA A 229 -49.54 2.00 7.95
C ALA A 229 -50.88 1.39 8.47
N PRO A 230 -50.96 0.21 9.17
CA PRO A 230 -50.21 -0.02 10.42
C PRO A 230 -49.82 -1.47 10.83
N THR A 231 -48.62 -1.54 11.44
CA THR A 231 -48.17 -2.28 12.64
C THR A 231 -48.52 -3.75 12.89
N GLU A 232 -47.48 -4.56 13.12
CA GLU A 232 -47.39 -5.45 14.30
C GLU A 232 -45.93 -5.64 14.76
N LYS A 233 -45.70 -5.44 16.07
CA LYS A 233 -44.40 -5.45 16.77
C LYS A 233 -44.09 -6.85 17.31
N LYS A 234 -42.83 -7.31 17.18
CA LYS A 234 -42.21 -8.25 18.13
C LYS A 234 -40.74 -7.91 18.45
N ALA A 235 -40.58 -7.45 19.69
CA ALA A 235 -39.50 -7.62 20.67
C ALA A 235 -38.00 -7.44 20.30
N LYS A 236 -37.41 -6.48 21.03
CA LYS A 236 -35.98 -6.16 21.23
C LYS A 236 -35.12 -7.37 21.64
N LYS A 237 -33.88 -7.38 21.12
CA LYS A 237 -32.69 -7.83 21.86
C LYS A 237 -31.55 -6.83 21.63
N GLU A 238 -31.07 -6.23 22.71
CA GLU A 238 -29.97 -5.25 22.71
C GLU A 238 -28.63 -5.88 22.32
N LYS A 239 -27.88 -5.21 21.44
CA LYS A 239 -26.44 -5.41 21.29
C LYS A 239 -25.77 -4.12 20.80
N GLN A 240 -24.97 -3.55 21.70
CA GLN A 240 -23.86 -2.58 21.62
C GLN A 240 -23.64 -1.70 20.36
N PRO A 241 -23.26 -0.42 20.54
CA PRO A 241 -23.07 0.53 19.45
C PRO A 241 -21.93 0.11 18.53
N LYS A 242 -22.23 -0.07 17.24
CA LYS A 242 -21.25 -0.10 16.16
C LYS A 242 -20.53 1.25 16.08
N PRO A 243 -19.21 1.29 15.82
CA PRO A 243 -18.51 2.53 15.50
C PRO A 243 -19.23 3.23 14.34
N GLN A 244 -19.50 4.52 14.51
CA GLN A 244 -20.13 5.34 13.48
C GLN A 244 -19.35 5.22 12.18
N LYS A 245 -20.01 4.66 11.16
CA LYS A 245 -19.71 4.94 9.76
C LYS A 245 -19.68 6.47 9.61
N ASN A 246 -18.57 6.97 9.07
CA ASN A 246 -18.36 8.37 8.69
C ASN A 246 -19.67 9.03 8.25
N ALA A 247 -20.19 9.93 9.09
CA ALA A 247 -21.13 10.93 8.64
C ALA A 247 -20.42 11.72 7.53
N ALA A 248 -21.11 11.92 6.40
CA ALA A 248 -20.65 12.81 5.36
C ALA A 248 -20.45 14.19 5.99
N ALA A 249 -19.19 14.56 6.25
CA ALA A 249 -18.84 15.88 6.73
C ALA A 249 -19.23 16.88 5.65
N ALA A 250 -20.02 17.88 6.03
CA ALA A 250 -20.23 19.07 5.22
C ALA A 250 -18.89 19.59 4.70
N ASP A 251 -18.83 20.04 3.45
CA ASP A 251 -17.60 20.57 2.85
C ASP A 251 -17.12 21.79 3.64
N LYS A 252 -16.18 21.56 4.57
CA LYS A 252 -15.49 22.63 5.29
C LYS A 252 -14.66 23.43 4.27
N PRO A 253 -14.63 24.77 4.33
CA PRO A 253 -13.76 25.60 3.50
C PRO A 253 -12.30 25.18 3.65
N LEU A 254 -11.51 25.38 2.59
CA LEU A 254 -10.07 25.11 2.62
C LEU A 254 -9.42 25.88 3.77
N SER A 255 -8.69 25.18 4.62
CA SER A 255 -7.97 25.76 5.75
C SER A 255 -6.86 24.81 6.19
N PRO A 256 -5.69 25.31 6.60
CA PRO A 256 -4.66 24.47 7.23
C PRO A 256 -5.15 23.84 8.54
N SER A 257 -6.21 24.37 9.17
CA SER A 257 -6.82 23.80 10.38
C SER A 257 -7.43 22.40 10.18
N LEU A 258 -7.67 22.01 8.91
CA LEU A 258 -8.13 20.67 8.54
C LEU A 258 -7.01 19.62 8.63
N ILE A 259 -5.74 20.05 8.64
CA ILE A 259 -4.57 19.19 8.75
C ILE A 259 -4.30 18.93 10.23
N ASP A 260 -4.18 17.65 10.60
CA ASP A 260 -3.88 17.23 11.97
C ASP A 260 -2.38 17.28 12.18
N LEU A 261 -1.90 18.40 12.72
CA LEU A 261 -0.52 18.61 13.10
C LEU A 261 -0.35 18.36 14.59
N ARG A 262 0.60 17.50 14.95
CA ARG A 262 0.91 17.17 16.34
C ARG A 262 2.39 17.21 16.61
N VAL A 263 2.75 17.52 17.85
CA VAL A 263 4.06 17.19 18.38
C VAL A 263 4.15 15.68 18.43
N ALA A 264 5.24 15.14 17.91
CA ALA A 264 5.49 13.71 17.94
C ALA A 264 6.94 13.43 18.34
N HIS A 265 7.19 12.25 18.87
CA HIS A 265 8.47 11.86 19.41
C HIS A 265 8.97 10.60 18.71
N ILE A 266 10.05 10.74 17.95
CA ILE A 266 10.76 9.60 17.37
C ILE A 266 11.46 8.87 18.51
N LEU A 267 10.93 7.72 18.92
CA LEU A 267 11.54 6.89 19.97
C LEU A 267 12.72 6.11 19.42
N LYS A 268 12.60 5.66 18.17
CA LYS A 268 13.61 4.88 17.47
C LYS A 268 13.52 5.16 15.98
N ALA A 269 14.67 5.29 15.32
CA ALA A 269 14.76 5.27 13.86
C ALA A 269 15.74 4.19 13.42
N VAL A 270 15.46 3.53 12.30
CA VAL A 270 16.36 2.57 11.64
C VAL A 270 16.39 2.83 10.15
N LYS A 271 17.47 2.42 9.46
CA LYS A 271 17.51 2.43 7.99
C LYS A 271 16.41 1.51 7.45
N HIS A 272 15.74 1.96 6.40
CA HIS A 272 14.74 1.14 5.75
C HIS A 272 15.41 -0.06 5.07
N PRO A 273 14.92 -1.31 5.29
CA PRO A 273 15.61 -2.52 4.83
C PRO A 273 15.69 -2.64 3.30
N GLU A 274 14.71 -2.07 2.59
CA GLU A 274 14.60 -2.15 1.12
C GLU A 274 14.75 -0.78 0.43
N ALA A 275 15.24 0.26 1.13
CA ALA A 275 15.32 1.61 0.55
C ALA A 275 16.42 2.47 1.18
N ASP A 276 17.51 2.67 0.45
CA ASP A 276 18.70 3.37 0.96
C ASP A 276 18.47 4.83 1.32
N SER A 277 17.46 5.50 0.75
CA SER A 277 17.13 6.90 1.07
C SER A 277 16.12 7.06 2.22
N LEU A 278 15.55 5.96 2.74
CA LEU A 278 14.50 6.03 3.74
C LEU A 278 14.97 5.59 5.13
N TYR A 279 14.44 6.24 6.16
CA TYR A 279 14.36 5.70 7.52
C TYR A 279 12.98 5.15 7.80
N VAL A 280 12.91 4.18 8.71
CA VAL A 280 11.69 3.70 9.36
C VAL A 280 11.76 4.12 10.82
N SER A 281 10.88 5.03 11.21
CA SER A 281 10.81 5.59 12.55
C SER A 281 9.61 5.05 13.32
N THR A 282 9.83 4.68 14.57
CA THR A 282 8.81 4.39 15.58
C THR A 282 8.50 5.69 16.30
N VAL A 283 7.30 6.23 16.08
CA VAL A 283 6.95 7.60 16.48
C VAL A 283 5.74 7.61 17.40
N ASP A 284 5.89 8.17 18.59
CA ASP A 284 4.79 8.47 19.51
C ASP A 284 4.13 9.79 19.08
N CYS A 285 2.90 9.71 18.57
CA CYS A 285 2.09 10.86 18.17
C CYS A 285 0.97 11.18 19.18
N GLY A 286 1.05 10.61 20.41
CA GLY A 286 0.01 10.71 21.44
C GLY A 286 -1.33 10.12 21.02
N ASP A 287 -1.31 9.04 20.23
CA ASP A 287 -2.53 8.35 19.84
C ASP A 287 -3.13 7.54 21.00
N ALA A 288 -4.46 7.47 21.04
CA ALA A 288 -5.14 6.65 22.03
C ALA A 288 -4.94 5.15 21.75
N PRO A 289 -4.93 4.29 22.80
CA PRO A 289 -4.91 2.85 22.62
C PRO A 289 -6.00 2.35 21.67
N GLY A 290 -5.64 1.45 20.75
CA GLY A 290 -6.57 0.88 19.76
C GLY A 290 -6.80 1.75 18.51
N THR A 291 -6.08 2.86 18.35
CA THR A 291 -6.13 3.67 17.12
C THR A 291 -5.62 2.86 15.92
N GLU A 292 -6.28 2.99 14.76
CA GLU A 292 -5.87 2.28 13.55
C GLU A 292 -4.44 2.64 13.13
N HIS A 293 -3.71 1.67 12.56
CA HIS A 293 -2.34 1.85 12.07
C HIS A 293 -1.32 2.28 13.12
N THR A 294 -1.60 1.96 14.39
CA THR A 294 -0.66 2.07 15.50
C THR A 294 -0.21 0.69 15.95
N SER A 295 0.91 0.65 16.67
CA SER A 295 1.42 -0.51 17.40
C SER A 295 1.88 -0.08 18.79
N GLU A 296 2.26 -1.01 19.64
CA GLU A 296 2.84 -0.69 20.94
C GLU A 296 4.37 -0.81 20.90
N TYR A 297 5.05 0.14 21.53
CA TYR A 297 6.50 0.13 21.72
C TYR A 297 6.83 0.79 23.05
N GLU A 298 7.55 0.07 23.93
CA GLU A 298 7.94 0.56 25.26
C GLU A 298 6.78 1.16 26.08
N GLY A 299 5.59 0.55 26.00
CA GLY A 299 4.39 0.98 26.71
C GLY A 299 3.68 2.20 26.12
N LYS A 300 4.10 2.66 24.93
CA LYS A 300 3.49 3.77 24.20
C LYS A 300 2.80 3.28 22.92
N VAL A 301 1.72 3.96 22.54
CA VAL A 301 1.05 3.77 21.25
C VAL A 301 1.79 4.58 20.21
N VAL A 302 2.34 3.89 19.21
CA VAL A 302 3.26 4.47 18.23
C VAL A 302 2.81 4.21 16.81
N ARG A 303 3.18 5.09 15.90
CA ARG A 303 3.03 4.93 14.46
C ARG A 303 4.37 4.53 13.83
N THR A 304 4.29 3.77 12.75
CA THR A 304 5.44 3.60 11.83
C THR A 304 5.46 4.75 10.85
N VAL A 305 6.61 5.42 10.71
CA VAL A 305 6.79 6.57 9.82
C VAL A 305 8.00 6.33 8.92
N CYS A 306 7.77 6.24 7.62
CA CYS A 306 8.83 6.15 6.62
C CYS A 306 9.18 7.56 6.14
N SER A 307 10.44 7.96 6.22
CA SER A 307 10.89 9.32 5.86
C SER A 307 12.12 9.29 4.97
N GLY A 308 12.16 10.11 3.93
CA GLY A 308 13.27 10.21 2.97
C GLY A 308 14.44 11.05 3.48
N LEU A 309 14.90 10.77 4.71
CA LEU A 309 15.91 11.56 5.41
C LEU A 309 17.26 10.86 5.49
N ASN A 310 17.38 9.60 5.06
CA ASN A 310 18.66 8.91 5.06
C ASN A 310 19.56 9.50 3.97
N GLY A 311 20.76 9.92 4.37
CA GLY A 311 21.68 10.71 3.54
C GLY A 311 21.51 12.23 3.68
N LEU A 312 20.47 12.71 4.37
CA LEU A 312 20.24 14.13 4.65
C LEU A 312 20.41 14.46 6.13
N ILE A 313 19.89 13.58 7.00
CA ILE A 313 20.01 13.69 8.46
C ILE A 313 20.67 12.41 8.98
N PRO A 314 21.74 12.52 9.79
CA PRO A 314 22.38 11.37 10.43
C PRO A 314 21.38 10.57 11.29
N LEU A 315 21.56 9.25 11.35
CA LEU A 315 20.65 8.37 12.08
C LEU A 315 20.64 8.69 13.59
N GLU A 316 21.77 9.14 14.11
CA GLU A 316 21.99 9.54 15.50
C GLU A 316 21.12 10.73 15.87
N GLU A 317 20.97 11.70 14.95
CA GLU A 317 20.11 12.87 15.12
C GLU A 317 18.61 12.55 15.01
N MET A 318 18.25 11.36 14.53
CA MET A 318 16.86 10.92 14.47
C MET A 318 16.39 10.25 15.77
N GLN A 319 17.32 9.75 16.60
CA GLN A 319 16.96 9.02 17.82
C GLN A 319 16.42 9.97 18.89
N ASN A 320 15.38 9.53 19.59
CA ASN A 320 14.80 10.25 20.73
C ASN A 320 14.45 11.73 20.42
N ARG A 321 14.07 12.03 19.18
CA ARG A 321 13.89 13.42 18.70
C ARG A 321 12.42 13.83 18.67
N ARG A 322 12.13 15.02 19.20
CA ARG A 322 10.82 15.67 19.05
C ARG A 322 10.73 16.35 17.69
N ILE A 323 9.59 16.18 17.03
CA ILE A 323 9.30 16.69 15.68
C ILE A 323 7.84 17.16 15.61
N VAL A 324 7.49 17.85 14.53
CA VAL A 324 6.09 18.06 14.15
C VAL A 324 5.69 17.03 13.09
N ALA A 325 4.58 16.33 13.31
CA ALA A 325 4.06 15.31 12.41
C ALA A 325 2.68 15.69 11.86
N VAL A 326 2.41 15.24 10.62
CA VAL A 326 1.09 15.24 10.00
C VAL A 326 0.43 13.87 10.23
N CYS A 327 -0.70 13.86 10.92
CA CYS A 327 -1.30 12.65 11.50
C CYS A 327 -2.61 12.20 10.82
N ASN A 328 -3.17 12.97 9.91
CA ASN A 328 -4.44 12.63 9.24
C ASN A 328 -4.33 12.47 7.71
N LEU A 329 -3.11 12.32 7.18
CA LEU A 329 -2.93 11.87 5.81
C LEU A 329 -3.34 10.40 5.67
N LYS A 330 -3.81 10.01 4.49
CA LYS A 330 -4.04 8.60 4.19
C LYS A 330 -2.72 7.84 4.27
N PRO A 331 -2.62 6.74 5.04
CA PRO A 331 -1.39 5.96 5.12
C PRO A 331 -0.87 5.49 3.76
N VAL A 332 0.44 5.51 3.59
CA VAL A 332 1.11 5.18 2.32
C VAL A 332 2.12 4.07 2.56
N LYS A 333 2.09 3.04 1.70
CA LYS A 333 3.15 2.03 1.69
C LYS A 333 4.36 2.55 0.92
N MET A 334 5.49 2.69 1.61
CA MET A 334 6.77 3.05 1.03
C MET A 334 7.65 1.81 1.09
N ARG A 335 7.93 1.21 -0.08
CA ARG A 335 8.79 0.02 -0.21
C ARG A 335 8.39 -1.11 0.76
N GLY A 336 7.11 -1.46 0.73
CA GLY A 336 6.54 -2.53 1.55
C GLY A 336 6.10 -2.12 2.96
N ILE A 337 6.69 -1.08 3.56
CA ILE A 337 6.36 -0.64 4.92
C ILE A 337 5.32 0.48 4.88
N GLN A 338 4.25 0.35 5.67
CA GLN A 338 3.20 1.36 5.75
C GLN A 338 3.62 2.51 6.67
N SER A 339 3.71 3.71 6.11
CA SER A 339 3.85 4.97 6.85
C SER A 339 2.47 5.51 7.23
N ALA A 340 2.25 5.76 8.52
CA ALA A 340 0.97 6.21 9.09
C ALA A 340 1.00 7.66 9.60
N ALA A 341 2.10 8.39 9.36
CA ALA A 341 2.22 9.83 9.54
C ALA A 341 3.32 10.35 8.60
N MET A 342 3.56 11.66 8.62
CA MET A 342 4.64 12.31 7.88
C MET A 342 5.34 13.33 8.78
N VAL A 343 6.68 13.32 8.80
CA VAL A 343 7.48 14.30 9.54
C VAL A 343 7.56 15.60 8.73
N LEU A 344 7.37 16.76 9.35
CA LEU A 344 7.59 18.05 8.72
C LEU A 344 9.06 18.45 8.73
N ALA A 345 9.57 18.83 7.56
CA ALA A 345 10.92 19.33 7.40
C ALA A 345 10.97 20.58 6.52
N ALA A 346 11.86 21.50 6.85
CA ALA A 346 12.23 22.62 6.00
C ALA A 346 13.31 22.19 5.00
N SER A 347 13.19 22.69 3.78
CA SER A 347 14.22 22.58 2.74
C SER A 347 14.21 23.86 1.90
N PRO A 348 15.34 24.26 1.30
CA PRO A 348 15.41 25.43 0.43
C PRO A 348 14.30 25.45 -0.61
N ARG A 349 13.73 26.63 -0.85
CA ARG A 349 12.77 26.84 -1.95
C ARG A 349 13.56 26.81 -3.26
N LEU A 350 13.15 25.95 -4.17
CA LEU A 350 13.76 25.85 -5.49
C LEU A 350 13.39 27.06 -6.34
N ALA A 351 14.34 27.52 -7.16
CA ALA A 351 14.02 28.54 -8.15
C ALA A 351 13.12 27.97 -9.25
N GLU A 352 12.33 28.84 -9.89
CA GLU A 352 11.46 28.44 -10.98
C GLU A 352 12.31 27.87 -12.14
N GLY A 353 12.08 26.59 -12.48
CA GLY A 353 12.84 25.86 -13.50
C GLY A 353 13.97 24.97 -12.96
N GLU A 354 14.26 25.00 -11.65
CA GLU A 354 15.17 24.03 -11.04
C GLU A 354 14.46 22.72 -10.69
N GLU A 355 15.12 21.61 -11.02
CA GLU A 355 14.65 20.29 -10.59
C GLU A 355 14.96 20.05 -9.11
N ASP A 356 13.96 19.58 -8.38
CA ASP A 356 14.11 19.16 -6.99
C ASP A 356 14.97 17.91 -6.90
N LYS A 357 16.27 18.09 -6.69
CA LYS A 357 17.19 16.98 -6.46
C LYS A 357 17.07 16.38 -5.06
N HIS A 358 16.20 16.93 -4.20
CA HIS A 358 16.05 16.55 -2.79
C HIS A 358 17.40 16.49 -2.03
N ALA A 359 18.40 17.23 -2.50
CA ALA A 359 19.80 17.17 -2.04
C ALA A 359 20.23 18.43 -1.28
N GLY A 360 19.32 19.40 -1.11
CA GLY A 360 19.57 20.57 -0.29
C GLY A 360 19.60 20.22 1.20
N PRO A 361 20.14 21.11 2.06
CA PRO A 361 20.03 20.92 3.50
C PRO A 361 18.56 20.72 3.89
N VAL A 362 18.28 19.68 4.67
CA VAL A 362 16.94 19.40 5.21
C VAL A 362 17.00 19.47 6.72
N GLU A 363 16.09 20.25 7.29
CA GLU A 363 16.03 20.48 8.73
C GLU A 363 14.64 20.11 9.26
N LEU A 364 14.57 19.30 10.30
CA LEU A 364 13.29 18.97 10.94
C LEU A 364 12.73 20.18 11.68
N VAL A 365 11.41 20.35 11.62
CA VAL A 365 10.70 21.35 12.41
C VAL A 365 10.71 20.92 13.87
N ASN A 366 11.34 21.74 14.72
CA ASN A 366 11.45 21.53 16.14
C ASN A 366 10.25 22.17 16.85
N PRO A 367 9.42 21.40 17.58
CA PRO A 367 8.47 21.98 18.52
C PRO A 367 9.20 22.56 19.75
N PRO A 368 8.53 23.33 20.61
CA PRO A 368 9.07 23.74 21.90
C PRO A 368 9.58 22.55 22.73
N ALA A 369 10.65 22.76 23.49
CA ALA A 369 11.40 21.68 24.15
C ALA A 369 10.57 20.91 25.19
N ASP A 370 9.59 21.58 25.79
CA ASP A 370 8.67 21.09 26.81
C ASP A 370 7.37 20.50 26.24
N ALA A 371 7.17 20.56 24.92
CA ALA A 371 5.95 20.03 24.31
C ALA A 371 5.90 18.50 24.35
N GLU A 372 4.72 17.97 24.69
CA GLU A 372 4.47 16.53 24.85
C GLU A 372 3.99 15.90 23.54
N ALA A 373 4.26 14.60 23.38
CA ALA A 373 3.74 13.84 22.23
C ALA A 373 2.20 13.87 22.21
N GLY A 374 1.64 14.14 21.04
CA GLY A 374 0.20 14.33 20.85
C GLY A 374 -0.29 15.76 21.09
N GLU A 375 0.56 16.66 21.62
CA GLU A 375 0.16 18.06 21.73
C GLU A 375 -0.17 18.63 20.35
N ARG A 376 -1.29 19.36 20.30
CA ARG A 376 -1.76 19.96 19.08
C ARG A 376 -0.85 21.09 18.62
N VAL A 377 -0.50 21.05 17.35
CA VAL A 377 0.19 22.13 16.63
C VAL A 377 -0.81 22.82 15.70
N TYR A 378 -0.75 24.15 15.62
CA TYR A 378 -1.66 24.94 14.79
C TYR A 378 -0.96 26.20 14.26
N PHE A 379 -1.51 26.79 13.21
CA PHE A 379 -1.08 28.11 12.73
C PHE A 379 -1.91 29.18 13.43
N GLU A 380 -1.24 30.22 13.96
CA GLU A 380 -1.88 31.31 14.69
C GLU A 380 -2.97 32.01 13.85
N GLY A 381 -4.18 32.13 14.40
CA GLY A 381 -5.32 32.70 13.67
C GLY A 381 -5.97 31.74 12.66
N TRP A 382 -5.52 30.48 12.60
CA TRP A 382 -6.09 29.40 11.80
C TRP A 382 -6.41 28.17 12.66
N GLU A 383 -6.92 28.40 13.87
CA GLU A 383 -7.40 27.34 14.75
C GLU A 383 -8.71 26.73 14.21
N GLY A 384 -8.95 25.45 14.52
CA GLY A 384 -10.17 24.75 14.10
C GLY A 384 -10.08 23.25 14.34
N GLU A 385 -11.05 22.47 13.91
CA GLU A 385 -11.02 21.00 14.10
C GLU A 385 -10.50 20.28 12.83
N PRO A 386 -9.44 19.45 12.94
CA PRO A 386 -8.91 18.66 11.84
C PRO A 386 -9.95 17.70 11.29
N GLU A 387 -9.74 17.26 10.05
CA GLU A 387 -10.49 16.11 9.53
C GLU A 387 -9.92 14.82 10.13
N GLY A 388 -10.77 13.81 10.38
CA GLY A 388 -10.29 12.51 10.86
C GLY A 388 -9.31 11.84 9.89
N GLN A 389 -9.55 11.98 8.59
CA GLN A 389 -8.59 11.64 7.53
C GLN A 389 -8.84 12.55 6.33
N LEU A 390 -7.78 13.21 5.84
CA LEU A 390 -7.86 14.09 4.68
C LEU A 390 -8.26 13.30 3.43
N ASN A 391 -9.23 13.83 2.68
CA ASN A 391 -9.60 13.28 1.37
C ASN A 391 -8.58 13.70 0.30
N PRO A 392 -7.82 12.76 -0.32
CA PRO A 392 -6.82 13.11 -1.34
C PRO A 392 -7.41 13.83 -2.57
N LYS A 393 -8.71 13.67 -2.83
CA LYS A 393 -9.38 14.37 -3.94
C LYS A 393 -9.55 15.87 -3.68
N LYS A 394 -9.63 16.29 -2.41
CA LYS A 394 -9.75 17.69 -2.01
C LYS A 394 -8.43 18.44 -2.03
N LYS A 395 -7.29 17.73 -2.06
CA LYS A 395 -5.94 18.30 -2.15
C LYS A 395 -5.63 19.36 -1.06
N VAL A 396 -6.26 19.23 0.12
CA VAL A 396 -6.08 20.18 1.22
C VAL A 396 -4.60 20.35 1.59
N TRP A 397 -3.89 19.23 1.76
CA TRP A 397 -2.45 19.24 1.99
C TRP A 397 -1.70 19.92 0.85
N ASP A 398 -1.94 19.51 -0.41
CA ASP A 398 -1.21 20.05 -1.56
C ASP A 398 -1.40 21.56 -1.73
N TYR A 399 -2.59 22.08 -1.43
CA TYR A 399 -2.87 23.52 -1.50
C TYR A 399 -2.23 24.28 -0.33
N CYS A 400 -2.40 23.81 0.91
CA CYS A 400 -1.85 24.50 2.08
C CYS A 400 -0.31 24.44 2.14
N GLN A 401 0.30 23.33 1.70
CA GLN A 401 1.76 23.14 1.75
C GLN A 401 2.52 24.20 0.96
N VAL A 402 1.94 24.74 -0.12
CA VAL A 402 2.54 25.85 -0.90
C VAL A 402 2.82 27.07 -0.02
N GLY A 403 1.98 27.31 0.98
CA GLY A 403 2.16 28.39 1.95
C GLY A 403 3.04 28.04 3.14
N PHE A 404 3.43 26.78 3.34
CA PHE A 404 4.28 26.42 4.48
C PHE A 404 5.72 26.85 4.26
N CYS A 405 6.23 27.67 5.18
CA CYS A 405 7.51 28.32 5.04
C CYS A 405 8.23 28.52 6.39
N THR A 406 9.45 29.04 6.31
CA THR A 406 10.19 29.56 7.47
C THR A 406 10.35 31.06 7.35
N THR A 407 10.22 31.78 8.45
CA THR A 407 10.40 33.23 8.52
C THR A 407 11.88 33.62 8.54
N GLY A 408 12.17 34.92 8.57
CA GLY A 408 13.51 35.42 8.85
C GLY A 408 14.03 35.09 10.26
N GLY A 409 13.11 34.85 11.21
CA GLY A 409 13.42 34.40 12.57
C GLY A 409 13.60 32.89 12.71
N LYS A 410 13.57 32.13 11.59
CA LYS A 410 13.61 30.66 11.56
C LYS A 410 12.41 29.99 12.22
N GLU A 411 11.31 30.72 12.36
CA GLU A 411 10.04 30.18 12.84
C GLU A 411 9.34 29.47 11.68
N ALA A 412 8.76 28.29 11.93
CA ALA A 412 7.87 27.65 10.99
C ALA A 412 6.56 28.45 10.90
N ALA A 413 6.04 28.65 9.70
CA ALA A 413 4.89 29.51 9.46
C ALA A 413 4.07 29.10 8.23
N PHE A 414 2.92 29.72 8.09
CA PHE A 414 2.02 29.62 6.95
C PHE A 414 1.77 30.99 6.35
N ASP A 415 2.15 31.16 5.09
CA ASP A 415 1.82 32.30 4.26
C ASP A 415 0.56 31.99 3.43
N PRO A 416 -0.63 32.47 3.86
CA PRO A 416 -1.86 32.26 3.08
C PRO A 416 -1.86 33.01 1.74
N GLY A 417 -1.05 34.07 1.59
CA GLY A 417 -0.91 34.82 0.34
C GLY A 417 -0.25 34.00 -0.77
N ALA A 418 0.56 33.01 -0.42
CA ALA A 418 1.14 32.04 -1.35
C ALA A 418 0.14 30.96 -1.83
N VAL A 419 -1.01 30.82 -1.16
CA VAL A 419 -2.02 29.82 -1.49
C VAL A 419 -3.10 30.43 -2.36
N GLU A 420 -3.11 30.07 -3.65
CA GLU A 420 -4.06 30.63 -4.62
C GLU A 420 -5.53 30.47 -4.21
N GLN A 421 -5.87 29.32 -3.62
CA GLN A 421 -7.22 28.99 -3.18
C GLN A 421 -7.67 29.81 -1.96
N LEU A 422 -6.75 30.52 -1.29
CA LEU A 422 -7.04 31.35 -0.12
C LEU A 422 -6.93 32.85 -0.41
N LYS A 423 -6.70 33.26 -1.66
CA LYS A 423 -6.64 34.69 -2.05
C LYS A 423 -7.91 35.46 -1.64
N GLU A 424 -9.07 34.80 -1.67
CA GLU A 424 -10.37 35.40 -1.29
C GLU A 424 -10.68 35.30 0.21
N SER A 425 -9.80 34.67 1.01
CA SER A 425 -10.03 34.50 2.46
C SER A 425 -9.86 35.79 3.27
N GLY A 426 -9.26 36.83 2.68
CA GLY A 426 -8.95 38.09 3.33
C GLY A 426 -7.83 38.02 4.37
N LYS A 427 -7.26 36.83 4.61
CA LYS A 427 -6.11 36.61 5.51
C LYS A 427 -4.82 36.63 4.69
N THR A 428 -4.00 37.66 4.90
CA THR A 428 -2.70 37.84 4.22
C THR A 428 -1.51 37.73 5.15
N ASP A 429 -1.74 37.80 6.47
CA ASP A 429 -0.67 37.79 7.44
C ASP A 429 -0.06 36.39 7.58
N VAL A 430 1.27 36.35 7.68
CA VAL A 430 2.02 35.12 7.92
C VAL A 430 1.70 34.61 9.32
N ALA A 431 1.13 33.42 9.39
CA ALA A 431 0.71 32.79 10.64
C ALA A 431 1.80 31.84 11.15
N LEU A 432 2.30 32.08 12.37
CA LEU A 432 3.33 31.22 12.97
C LEU A 432 2.75 29.84 13.35
N LEU A 433 3.53 28.79 13.14
CA LEU A 433 3.23 27.43 13.58
C LEU A 433 3.59 27.31 15.07
N ARG A 434 2.61 26.97 15.90
CA ARG A 434 2.74 27.02 17.35
C ARG A 434 2.08 25.83 18.04
N THR A 435 2.52 25.61 19.26
CA THR A 435 1.87 24.79 20.29
C THR A 435 1.36 25.72 21.39
N LYS A 436 0.77 25.18 22.47
CA LYS A 436 0.43 26.00 23.63
C LYS A 436 1.70 26.49 24.35
N ALA A 437 2.79 25.73 24.28
CA ALA A 437 4.06 26.05 24.92
C ALA A 437 4.88 27.13 24.17
N GLY A 438 4.70 27.29 22.87
CA GLY A 438 5.51 28.23 22.09
C GLY A 438 5.50 28.01 20.59
N VAL A 439 6.44 28.67 19.91
CA VAL A 439 6.58 28.64 18.45
C VAL A 439 7.47 27.48 18.01
N CYS A 440 7.11 26.82 16.91
CA CYS A 440 7.93 25.80 16.27
C CYS A 440 9.00 26.46 15.38
N THR A 441 10.23 25.95 15.40
CA THR A 441 11.38 26.56 14.72
C THR A 441 12.19 25.56 13.92
N VAL A 442 13.12 26.04 13.10
CA VAL A 442 14.17 25.24 12.47
C VAL A 442 15.55 25.76 12.86
N PRO A 443 16.61 24.93 12.83
CA PRO A 443 17.97 25.32 13.22
C PRO A 443 18.54 26.53 12.47
N SER A 444 18.42 26.58 11.13
CA SER A 444 19.11 27.58 10.33
C SER A 444 18.38 28.09 9.10
N LEU A 445 17.48 27.30 8.49
CA LEU A 445 16.86 27.68 7.23
C LEU A 445 15.84 28.83 7.39
N THR A 446 16.03 29.90 6.61
CA THR A 446 15.12 31.06 6.51
C THR A 446 14.54 31.14 5.12
N GLY A 447 13.26 31.49 4.97
CA GLY A 447 12.60 31.56 3.65
C GLY A 447 12.50 30.21 2.93
N ALA A 448 12.82 29.11 3.61
CA ALA A 448 12.66 27.75 3.13
C ALA A 448 11.19 27.35 3.04
N THR A 449 10.89 26.34 2.21
CA THR A 449 9.59 25.68 2.18
C THR A 449 9.56 24.54 3.20
N ILE A 450 8.41 24.34 3.85
CA ILE A 450 8.17 23.22 4.76
C ILE A 450 7.28 22.20 4.04
N ARG A 451 7.60 20.91 4.19
CA ARG A 451 6.90 19.82 3.53
C ARG A 451 7.01 18.50 4.28
#